data_AF-A0A971E554-F1
#
_entry.id   AF-A0A971E554-F1
#
_cell.length_a   1.000
_cell.length_b   1.000
_cell.length_c   1.000
_cell.angle_alpha   90.00
_cell.angle_beta   90.00
_cell.angle_gamma   90.00
#
_symmetry.space_group_name_H-M   'P 1'
#
loop_
_entity.id
_entity.type
_entity.pdbx_description
1 polymer ?
#
loop_
_entity_poly.entity_id
_entity_poly.type
_entity_poly.pdbx_seq_one_letter_code
_entity_poly.pdbx_strand_id
1 'polypeptide(L)'
;MSMFRQLVVATVKDMVRDRMTLFWFFAFPVIFIFIFGFIWSGIDGGPQSYDIGLVVKDSGPLGQGVKAAFESVRVFKLFTGSEEEELDALSRGHRVAVVVVPEMDMATLMAGTPTEVLIYYDASEQATARIMVSSISEILSEVERRMTGAAKLIETRPLTIQVEQFRSIDYLLPGILSMALMQLGLFGTFGFVELREKKIIRRLGATPLRRSMMLWAEVLIRLVMALVQCVV
;
A
#
# COMPACT_ATOMS: atom_id res chain seq x y z
N MET A 1 43.32 -15.15 23.96
CA MET A 1 42.07 -14.64 23.34
C MET A 1 41.84 -13.23 23.86
N SER A 2 41.52 -12.24 23.03
CA SER A 2 41.29 -10.87 23.52
C SER A 2 40.10 -10.85 24.49
N MET A 3 40.19 -10.07 25.58
CA MET A 3 39.12 -9.94 26.57
C MET A 3 37.78 -9.54 25.92
N PHE A 4 37.84 -8.72 24.87
CA PHE A 4 36.68 -8.34 24.07
C PHE A 4 35.95 -9.55 23.47
N ARG A 5 36.69 -10.51 22.88
CA ARG A 5 36.09 -11.71 22.29
C ARG A 5 35.40 -12.59 23.34
N GLN A 6 36.00 -12.72 24.52
CA GLN A 6 35.39 -13.49 25.62
C GLN A 6 34.10 -12.83 26.11
N LEU A 7 34.11 -11.50 26.19
CA LEU A 7 32.94 -10.71 26.56
C LEU A 7 31.82 -10.86 25.52
N VAL A 8 32.12 -10.75 24.23
CA VAL A 8 31.15 -10.99 23.15
C VAL A 8 30.56 -12.40 23.25
N VAL A 9 31.37 -13.43 23.46
CA VAL A 9 30.87 -14.80 23.61
C VAL A 9 29.99 -14.95 24.85
N ALA A 10 30.33 -14.29 25.96
CA ALA A 10 29.53 -14.31 27.17
C ALA A 10 28.16 -13.65 26.94
N THR A 11 28.14 -12.47 26.33
CA THR A 11 26.91 -11.73 26.03
C THR A 11 26.05 -12.46 24.98
N VAL A 12 26.66 -13.10 23.97
CA VAL A 12 25.91 -13.96 23.03
C VAL A 12 25.25 -15.13 23.77
N LYS A 13 25.97 -15.78 24.68
CA LYS A 13 25.40 -16.88 25.48
C LYS A 13 24.27 -16.40 26.38
N ASP A 14 24.41 -15.23 26.98
CA ASP A 14 23.38 -14.63 27.84
C ASP A 14 22.10 -14.35 27.04
N MET A 15 22.25 -13.69 25.89
CA MET A 15 21.17 -13.40 24.95
C MET A 15 20.48 -14.68 24.44
N VAL A 16 21.25 -15.69 24.01
CA VAL A 16 20.68 -16.94 23.49
C VAL A 16 19.94 -17.73 24.58
N ARG A 17 20.31 -17.54 25.85
CA ARG A 17 19.65 -18.17 26.99
C ARG A 17 18.44 -17.41 27.48
N ASP A 18 18.36 -16.11 27.22
CA ASP A 18 17.18 -15.30 27.46
C ASP A 18 16.10 -15.58 26.40
N ARG A 19 15.38 -16.68 26.62
CA ARG A 19 14.29 -17.12 25.76
C ARG A 19 13.16 -16.11 25.69
N MET A 20 12.95 -15.32 26.75
CA MET A 20 11.87 -14.35 26.78
C MET A 20 12.20 -13.18 25.86
N THR A 21 13.41 -12.63 25.94
CA THR A 21 13.86 -11.57 25.05
C THR A 21 13.93 -12.05 23.61
N LEU A 22 14.47 -13.24 23.34
CA LEU A 22 14.47 -13.81 21.99
C LEU A 22 13.07 -14.00 21.43
N PHE A 23 12.15 -14.58 22.21
CA PHE A 23 10.77 -14.77 21.77
C PHE A 23 10.13 -13.44 21.38
N TRP A 24 10.16 -12.44 22.26
CA TRP A 24 9.53 -11.14 21.97
C TRP A 24 10.22 -10.39 20.84
N PHE A 25 11.53 -10.53 20.68
CA PHE A 25 12.28 -9.89 19.61
C PHE A 25 11.84 -10.36 18.22
N PHE A 26 11.55 -11.67 18.05
CA PHE A 26 11.08 -12.24 16.79
C PHE A 26 9.54 -12.27 16.66
N ALA A 27 8.82 -12.56 17.74
CA ALA A 27 7.37 -12.66 17.71
C ALA A 27 6.71 -11.29 17.52
N PHE A 28 7.24 -10.23 18.12
CA PHE A 28 6.63 -8.91 18.04
C PHE A 28 6.54 -8.37 16.60
N PRO A 29 7.62 -8.35 15.79
CA PRO A 29 7.54 -7.93 14.39
C PRO A 29 6.57 -8.79 13.57
N VAL A 30 6.59 -10.11 13.76
CA VAL A 30 5.70 -11.03 13.05
C VAL A 30 4.24 -10.78 13.41
N ILE A 31 3.91 -10.71 14.71
CA ILE A 31 2.57 -10.38 15.20
C ILE A 31 2.13 -9.03 14.64
N PHE A 32 3.01 -8.04 14.60
CA PHE A 32 2.70 -6.72 14.07
C PHE A 32 2.41 -6.76 12.57
N ILE A 33 3.20 -7.50 11.78
CA ILE A 33 2.93 -7.75 10.36
C ILE A 33 1.59 -8.45 10.18
N PHE A 34 1.24 -9.42 11.02
CA PHE A 34 -0.07 -10.09 10.96
C PHE A 34 -1.22 -9.17 11.36
N ILE A 35 -1.08 -8.37 12.41
CA ILE A 35 -2.12 -7.43 12.86
C ILE A 35 -2.33 -6.35 11.81
N PHE A 36 -1.27 -5.72 11.33
CA PHE A 36 -1.37 -4.69 10.29
C PHE A 36 -1.78 -5.29 8.96
N GLY A 37 -1.26 -6.46 8.60
CA GLY A 37 -1.71 -7.22 7.45
C GLY A 37 -3.21 -7.53 7.54
N PHE A 38 -3.72 -7.92 8.70
CA PHE A 38 -5.14 -8.22 8.90
C PHE A 38 -6.02 -6.97 8.90
N ILE A 39 -5.65 -5.94 9.70
CA ILE A 39 -6.36 -4.66 9.76
C ILE A 39 -6.44 -4.03 8.37
N TRP A 40 -5.34 -4.03 7.61
CA TRP A 40 -5.33 -3.46 6.26
C TRP A 40 -5.87 -4.40 5.18
N SER A 41 -5.84 -5.72 5.34
CA SER A 41 -6.57 -6.64 4.44
C SER A 41 -8.09 -6.50 4.54
N GLY A 42 -8.59 -5.96 5.67
CA GLY A 42 -9.99 -5.56 5.82
C GLY A 42 -10.28 -4.13 5.32
N ILE A 43 -9.24 -3.33 5.06
CA ILE A 43 -9.32 -2.01 4.41
C ILE A 43 -9.31 -2.15 2.87
N ASP A 44 -9.40 -3.38 2.34
CA ASP A 44 -9.83 -3.64 0.95
C ASP A 44 -11.34 -3.40 0.73
N GLY A 45 -12.03 -2.82 1.71
CA GLY A 45 -13.21 -2.02 1.43
C GLY A 45 -12.76 -0.70 0.82
N GLY A 46 -12.43 -0.70 -0.48
CA GLY A 46 -12.29 0.52 -1.25
C GLY A 46 -13.46 1.48 -0.99
N PRO A 47 -13.30 2.78 -1.23
CA PRO A 47 -14.30 3.77 -0.83
C PRO A 47 -15.71 3.30 -1.23
N GLN A 48 -16.65 3.41 -0.28
CA GLN A 48 -18.05 2.96 -0.45
C GLN A 48 -18.70 3.55 -1.71
N SER A 49 -18.14 4.64 -2.21
CA SER A 49 -18.41 5.22 -3.52
C SER A 49 -17.12 5.76 -4.16
N TYR A 50 -16.90 5.52 -5.44
CA TYR A 50 -15.88 6.17 -6.25
C TYR A 50 -16.48 7.36 -7.00
N ASP A 51 -15.82 8.52 -6.90
CA ASP A 51 -16.20 9.72 -7.64
C ASP A 51 -15.67 9.61 -9.09
N ILE A 52 -16.59 9.49 -10.06
CA ILE A 52 -16.29 9.30 -11.48
C ILE A 52 -16.83 10.49 -12.27
N GLY A 53 -15.97 11.07 -13.12
CA GLY A 53 -16.38 12.01 -14.15
C GLY A 53 -16.90 11.26 -15.37
N LEU A 54 -18.12 11.58 -15.81
CA LEU A 54 -18.71 11.04 -17.04
C LEU A 54 -18.96 12.19 -18.02
N VAL A 55 -18.24 12.15 -19.14
CA VAL A 55 -18.36 13.13 -20.22
C VAL A 55 -18.98 12.42 -21.42
N VAL A 56 -20.28 12.63 -21.62
CA VAL A 56 -21.02 12.06 -22.76
C VAL A 56 -21.17 13.13 -23.82
N LYS A 57 -20.47 12.96 -24.96
CA LYS A 57 -20.62 13.84 -26.12
C LYS A 57 -21.82 13.46 -27.00
N ASP A 58 -22.22 12.19 -26.95
CA ASP A 58 -23.42 11.70 -27.63
C ASP A 58 -24.73 12.10 -26.91
N SER A 59 -25.57 12.89 -27.57
CA SER A 59 -26.92 13.21 -27.08
C SER A 59 -27.98 12.16 -27.48
N GLY A 60 -27.59 11.14 -28.25
CA GLY A 60 -28.46 10.09 -28.75
C GLY A 60 -28.92 9.07 -27.69
N PRO A 61 -29.76 8.09 -28.10
CA PRO A 61 -30.25 7.03 -27.22
C PRO A 61 -29.14 6.18 -26.59
N LEU A 62 -27.99 6.05 -27.26
CA LEU A 62 -26.81 5.33 -26.80
C LEU A 62 -26.11 6.08 -25.65
N GLY A 63 -25.84 7.38 -25.81
CA GLY A 63 -25.32 8.22 -24.74
C GLY A 63 -26.20 8.21 -23.47
N GLN A 64 -27.53 8.23 -23.64
CA GLN A 64 -28.47 8.11 -22.52
C GLN A 64 -28.47 6.73 -21.86
N GLY A 65 -28.33 5.66 -22.64
CA GLY A 65 -28.20 4.28 -22.14
C GLY A 65 -26.93 4.08 -21.32
N VAL A 66 -25.80 4.62 -21.78
CA VAL A 66 -24.54 4.61 -21.02
C VAL A 66 -24.69 5.38 -19.72
N LYS A 67 -25.24 6.60 -19.76
CA LYS A 67 -25.48 7.39 -18.54
C LYS A 67 -26.33 6.64 -17.52
N ALA A 68 -27.45 6.05 -17.94
CA ALA A 68 -28.33 5.28 -17.06
C ALA A 68 -27.66 4.02 -16.49
N ALA A 69 -26.81 3.35 -17.27
CA ALA A 69 -26.08 2.18 -16.80
C ALA A 69 -25.06 2.53 -15.71
N PHE A 70 -24.33 3.63 -15.88
CA PHE A 70 -23.42 4.13 -14.85
C PHE A 70 -24.19 4.59 -13.60
N GLU A 71 -25.35 5.26 -13.74
CA GLU A 71 -26.18 5.70 -12.61
C GLU A 71 -26.75 4.53 -11.79
N SER A 72 -26.95 3.37 -12.43
CA SER A 72 -27.45 2.16 -11.76
C SER A 72 -26.44 1.52 -10.81
N VAL A 73 -25.15 1.89 -10.91
CA VAL A 73 -24.07 1.32 -10.13
C VAL A 73 -23.88 2.12 -8.85
N ARG A 74 -24.39 1.56 -7.74
CA ARG A 74 -24.39 2.20 -6.40
C ARG A 74 -23.01 2.55 -5.86
N VAL A 75 -21.96 1.89 -6.35
CA VAL A 75 -20.58 2.15 -5.95
C VAL A 75 -19.98 3.35 -6.69
N PHE A 76 -20.67 3.96 -7.65
CA PHE A 76 -20.19 5.11 -8.41
C PHE A 76 -21.00 6.37 -8.10
N LYS A 77 -20.30 7.45 -7.77
CA LYS A 77 -20.83 8.81 -7.67
C LYS A 77 -20.48 9.54 -8.95
N LEU A 78 -21.49 9.83 -9.76
CA LEU A 78 -21.27 10.41 -11.08
C LEU A 78 -21.27 11.93 -11.01
N PHE A 79 -20.28 12.50 -11.69
CA PHE A 79 -20.18 13.92 -11.97
C PHE A 79 -20.21 14.10 -13.49
N THR A 80 -21.04 15.01 -13.96
CA THR A 80 -21.16 15.33 -15.38
C THR A 80 -20.72 16.78 -15.58
N GLY A 81 -19.71 16.99 -16.41
CA GLY A 81 -19.12 18.30 -16.67
C GLY A 81 -18.49 18.36 -18.06
N SER A 82 -17.75 19.44 -18.32
CA SER A 82 -16.93 19.53 -19.53
C SER A 82 -15.71 18.61 -19.44
N GLU A 83 -15.17 18.19 -20.59
CA GLU A 83 -13.98 17.33 -20.62
C GLU A 83 -12.79 17.97 -19.90
N GLU A 84 -12.54 19.27 -20.13
CA GLU A 84 -11.45 20.00 -19.50
C GLU A 84 -11.62 20.11 -17.98
N GLU A 85 -12.84 20.37 -17.50
CA GLU A 85 -13.14 20.49 -16.06
C GLU A 85 -12.99 19.16 -15.33
N GLU A 86 -13.46 18.06 -15.92
CA GLU A 86 -13.37 16.74 -15.31
C GLU A 86 -11.93 16.19 -15.34
N LEU A 87 -11.16 16.46 -16.40
CA LEU A 87 -9.73 16.12 -16.48
C LEU A 87 -8.88 16.93 -15.48
N ASP A 88 -9.22 18.21 -15.27
CA ASP A 88 -8.58 19.06 -14.26
C ASP A 88 -8.96 18.60 -12.84
N ALA A 89 -10.22 18.18 -12.62
CA ALA A 89 -10.66 17.57 -11.37
C ALA A 89 -9.96 16.22 -11.09
N LEU A 90 -9.73 15.39 -12.12
CA LEU A 90 -8.92 14.17 -12.04
C LEU A 90 -7.47 14.48 -11.65
N SER A 91 -6.86 15.47 -12.30
CA SER A 91 -5.48 15.88 -12.02
C SER A 91 -5.29 16.42 -10.59
N ARG A 92 -6.35 17.00 -10.00
CA ARG A 92 -6.39 17.44 -8.60
C ARG A 92 -6.81 16.35 -7.61
N GLY A 93 -7.02 15.10 -8.05
CA GLY A 93 -7.44 13.99 -7.19
C GLY A 93 -8.89 14.07 -6.69
N HIS A 94 -9.75 14.90 -7.28
CA HIS A 94 -11.18 15.00 -6.94
C HIS A 94 -12.04 14.00 -7.71
N ARG A 95 -11.45 13.30 -8.69
CA ARG A 95 -12.04 12.18 -9.45
C ARG A 95 -11.05 11.03 -9.43
N VAL A 96 -11.56 9.81 -9.41
CA VAL A 96 -10.74 8.59 -9.49
C VAL A 96 -10.56 8.17 -10.95
N ALA A 97 -11.58 8.43 -11.78
CA ALA A 97 -11.54 8.20 -13.22
C ALA A 97 -12.46 9.18 -13.96
N VAL A 98 -12.13 9.47 -15.21
CA VAL A 98 -12.94 10.22 -16.16
C VAL A 98 -13.16 9.36 -17.40
N VAL A 99 -14.43 9.06 -17.70
CA VAL A 99 -14.84 8.30 -18.88
C VAL A 99 -15.36 9.28 -19.92
N VAL A 100 -14.68 9.35 -21.06
CA VAL A 100 -15.08 10.18 -22.20
C VAL A 100 -15.71 9.29 -23.25
N VAL A 101 -17.02 9.46 -23.43
CA VAL A 101 -17.82 8.75 -24.42
C VAL A 101 -17.96 9.66 -25.65
N PRO A 102 -17.33 9.31 -26.78
CA PRO A 102 -17.44 10.10 -28.01
C PRO A 102 -18.85 10.00 -28.61
N GLU A 103 -19.13 10.82 -29.63
CA GLU A 103 -20.34 10.67 -30.42
C GLU A 103 -20.39 9.28 -31.07
N MET A 104 -21.42 8.50 -30.73
CA MET A 104 -21.65 7.17 -31.28
C MET A 104 -22.68 7.27 -32.40
N ASP A 105 -22.20 7.33 -33.64
CA ASP A 105 -23.09 7.25 -34.79
C ASP A 105 -23.57 5.80 -34.98
N MET A 106 -24.89 5.59 -35.04
CA MET A 106 -25.49 4.29 -35.31
C MET A 106 -25.02 3.72 -36.67
N ALA A 107 -24.67 4.58 -37.63
CA ALA A 107 -24.16 4.17 -38.93
C ALA A 107 -22.75 3.55 -38.85
N THR A 108 -21.87 4.06 -37.99
CA THR A 108 -20.50 3.55 -37.82
C THR A 108 -20.46 2.27 -36.98
N LEU A 109 -21.40 2.14 -36.03
CA LEU A 109 -21.63 0.91 -35.26
C LEU A 109 -22.16 -0.24 -36.14
N MET A 110 -23.09 0.05 -37.07
CA MET A 110 -23.60 -0.95 -38.01
C MET A 110 -22.56 -1.33 -39.09
N ALA A 111 -21.56 -0.47 -39.32
CA ALA A 111 -20.44 -0.73 -40.24
C ALA A 111 -19.35 -1.63 -39.63
N GLY A 112 -19.46 -2.05 -38.36
CA GLY A 112 -18.48 -2.92 -37.70
C GLY A 112 -17.22 -2.20 -37.23
N THR A 113 -17.23 -0.87 -37.20
CA THR A 113 -16.09 -0.07 -36.72
C THR A 113 -16.20 0.06 -35.20
N PRO A 114 -15.19 -0.40 -34.42
CA PRO A 114 -15.25 -0.29 -32.97
C PRO A 114 -15.14 1.18 -32.55
N THR A 115 -16.04 1.63 -31.69
CA THR A 115 -15.95 2.96 -31.08
C THR A 115 -15.01 2.91 -29.89
N GLU A 116 -13.96 3.73 -29.91
CA GLU A 116 -13.02 3.83 -28.81
C GLU A 116 -13.60 4.67 -27.66
N VAL A 117 -13.81 4.06 -26.50
CA VAL A 117 -14.15 4.80 -25.27
C VAL A 117 -12.86 5.06 -24.50
N LEU A 118 -12.57 6.34 -24.24
CA LEU A 118 -11.36 6.76 -23.55
C LEU A 118 -11.62 6.79 -22.04
N ILE A 119 -10.80 6.05 -21.30
CA ILE A 119 -10.85 6.00 -19.83
C ILE A 119 -9.57 6.62 -19.33
N TYR A 120 -9.68 7.80 -18.75
CA TYR A 120 -8.62 8.45 -18.00
C TYR A 120 -8.75 8.05 -16.54
N TYR A 121 -7.69 7.52 -15.95
CA TYR A 121 -7.68 7.16 -14.54
C TYR A 121 -6.30 7.42 -13.97
N ASP A 122 -6.23 7.62 -12.66
CA ASP A 122 -4.97 7.76 -11.97
C ASP A 122 -4.30 6.39 -11.82
N ALA A 123 -3.15 6.19 -12.47
CA ALA A 123 -2.38 4.95 -12.37
C ALA A 123 -1.64 4.79 -11.02
N SER A 124 -1.69 5.80 -10.15
CA SER A 124 -1.11 5.77 -8.80
C SER A 124 -1.72 4.65 -7.94
N GLU A 125 -3.01 4.37 -8.10
CA GLU A 125 -3.70 3.30 -7.42
C GLU A 125 -3.93 2.10 -8.34
N GLN A 126 -2.89 1.30 -8.62
CA GLN A 126 -3.01 0.17 -9.56
C GLN A 126 -4.12 -0.83 -9.19
N ALA A 127 -4.38 -1.06 -7.90
CA ALA A 127 -5.46 -1.95 -7.45
C ALA A 127 -6.84 -1.34 -7.77
N THR A 128 -7.07 -0.09 -7.35
CA THR A 128 -8.30 0.66 -7.65
C THR A 128 -8.51 0.80 -9.14
N ALA A 129 -7.47 1.21 -9.89
CA ALA A 129 -7.50 1.36 -11.34
C ALA A 129 -7.88 0.05 -12.05
N ARG A 130 -7.35 -1.10 -11.63
CA ARG A 130 -7.74 -2.41 -12.20
C ARG A 130 -9.21 -2.71 -11.97
N ILE A 131 -9.69 -2.50 -10.74
CA ILE A 131 -11.10 -2.70 -10.37
C ILE A 131 -12.00 -1.74 -11.16
N MET A 132 -11.57 -0.48 -11.31
CA MET A 132 -12.31 0.56 -12.02
C MET A 132 -12.39 0.27 -13.51
N VAL A 133 -11.25 0.00 -14.16
CA VAL A 133 -11.21 -0.33 -15.59
C VAL A 133 -12.00 -1.61 -15.87
N SER A 134 -11.92 -2.64 -15.02
CA SER A 134 -12.73 -3.86 -15.20
C SER A 134 -14.22 -3.59 -15.03
N SER A 135 -14.61 -2.82 -14.01
CA SER A 135 -16.01 -2.49 -13.75
C SER A 135 -16.61 -1.61 -14.85
N ILE A 136 -15.87 -0.60 -15.32
CA ILE A 136 -16.26 0.26 -16.43
C ILE A 136 -16.39 -0.57 -17.71
N SER A 137 -15.43 -1.46 -18.00
CA SER A 137 -15.49 -2.34 -19.17
C SER A 137 -16.68 -3.30 -19.12
N GLU A 138 -17.02 -3.82 -17.93
CA GLU A 138 -18.18 -4.69 -17.72
C GLU A 138 -19.50 -3.93 -17.93
N ILE A 139 -19.62 -2.70 -17.43
CA ILE A 139 -20.80 -1.83 -17.65
C ILE A 139 -20.97 -1.51 -19.13
N LEU A 140 -19.88 -1.13 -19.81
CA LEU A 140 -19.93 -0.86 -21.24
C LEU A 140 -20.31 -2.11 -22.04
N SER A 141 -19.79 -3.28 -21.65
CA SER A 141 -20.17 -4.58 -22.25
C SER A 141 -21.64 -4.96 -21.98
N GLU A 142 -22.19 -4.58 -20.82
CA GLU A 142 -23.61 -4.77 -20.49
C GLU A 142 -24.52 -3.89 -21.36
N VAL A 143 -24.15 -2.62 -21.54
CA VAL A 143 -24.86 -1.68 -22.41
C VAL A 143 -24.82 -2.18 -23.85
N GLU A 144 -23.65 -2.62 -24.31
CA GLU A 144 -23.46 -3.22 -25.63
C GLU A 144 -24.38 -4.44 -25.81
N ARG A 145 -24.37 -5.39 -24.86
CA ARG A 145 -25.17 -6.62 -24.95
C ARG A 145 -26.67 -6.37 -25.01
N ARG A 146 -27.17 -5.36 -24.30
CA ARG A 146 -28.60 -4.97 -24.32
C ARG A 146 -29.02 -4.33 -25.64
N MET A 147 -28.09 -3.73 -26.35
CA MET A 147 -28.38 -2.91 -27.54
C MET A 147 -28.18 -3.67 -28.85
N THR A 148 -27.13 -4.48 -29.00
CA THR A 148 -26.76 -5.09 -30.31
C THR A 148 -26.95 -6.61 -30.40
N GLY A 149 -27.18 -7.33 -29.30
CA GLY A 149 -27.50 -8.77 -29.32
C GLY A 149 -26.35 -9.71 -29.73
N ALA A 150 -25.36 -9.29 -30.52
CA ALA A 150 -23.99 -9.82 -30.62
C ALA A 150 -23.17 -9.11 -31.72
N ALA A 151 -22.03 -8.53 -31.32
CA ALA A 151 -20.68 -8.58 -31.91
C ALA A 151 -19.90 -7.35 -31.40
N LYS A 152 -18.69 -7.59 -30.90
CA LYS A 152 -17.81 -6.68 -30.15
C LYS A 152 -17.55 -5.35 -30.91
N LEU A 153 -18.21 -4.27 -30.51
CA LEU A 153 -18.20 -2.94 -31.16
C LEU A 153 -17.61 -1.83 -30.27
N ILE A 154 -17.24 -2.13 -29.03
CA ILE A 154 -16.61 -1.16 -28.11
C ILE A 154 -15.21 -1.67 -27.76
N GLU A 155 -14.18 -0.94 -28.20
CA GLU A 155 -12.80 -1.17 -27.76
C GLU A 155 -12.43 -0.09 -26.74
N THR A 156 -12.21 -0.50 -25.49
CA THR A 156 -11.76 0.41 -24.42
C THR A 156 -10.26 0.61 -24.55
N ARG A 157 -9.81 1.84 -24.82
CA ARG A 157 -8.37 2.16 -24.89
C ARG A 157 -7.97 2.95 -23.63
N PRO A 158 -7.32 2.31 -22.64
CA PRO A 158 -6.90 3.01 -21.44
C PRO A 158 -5.75 3.97 -21.75
N LEU A 159 -5.92 5.26 -21.40
CA LEU A 159 -4.89 6.28 -21.51
C LEU A 159 -4.55 6.81 -20.10
N THR A 160 -3.30 6.62 -19.69
CA THR A 160 -2.82 7.02 -18.37
C THR A 160 -2.36 8.47 -18.37
N ILE A 161 -2.93 9.31 -17.51
CA ILE A 161 -2.38 10.62 -17.16
C ILE A 161 -1.60 10.44 -15.86
N GLN A 162 -0.29 10.66 -15.89
CA GLN A 162 0.57 10.53 -14.71
C GLN A 162 0.38 11.75 -13.81
N VAL A 163 -0.35 11.59 -12.71
CA VAL A 163 -0.44 12.57 -11.62
C VAL A 163 0.72 12.34 -10.64
N GLU A 164 1.30 13.42 -10.11
CA GLU A 164 2.49 13.37 -9.25
C GLU A 164 2.27 12.59 -7.95
N GLN A 165 2.93 11.43 -7.94
CA GLN A 165 3.38 10.51 -6.89
C GLN A 165 3.33 10.98 -5.42
N PHE A 166 2.58 10.25 -4.59
CA PHE A 166 3.05 9.81 -3.28
C PHE A 166 2.87 8.29 -3.20
N ARG A 167 3.95 7.54 -2.98
CA ARG A 167 3.83 6.09 -2.82
C ARG A 167 3.22 5.84 -1.44
N SER A 168 2.26 4.93 -1.31
CA SER A 168 1.67 4.58 -0.01
C SER A 168 2.75 4.16 1.02
N ILE A 169 3.90 3.67 0.54
CA ILE A 169 5.06 3.37 1.38
C ILE A 169 5.66 4.62 2.04
N ASP A 170 5.58 5.80 1.43
CA ASP A 170 6.16 7.04 1.96
C ASP A 170 5.43 7.51 3.22
N TYR A 171 4.13 7.16 3.37
CA TYR A 171 3.35 7.42 4.58
C TYR A 171 3.51 6.35 5.66
N LEU A 172 3.78 5.11 5.27
CA LEU A 172 3.98 3.97 6.18
C LEU A 172 5.39 3.92 6.76
N LEU A 173 6.39 4.32 5.97
CA LEU A 173 7.80 4.23 6.33
C LEU A 173 8.12 4.96 7.66
N PRO A 174 7.64 6.19 7.92
CA PRO A 174 7.90 6.86 9.19
C PRO A 174 7.30 6.12 10.40
N GLY A 175 6.13 5.49 10.23
CA GLY A 175 5.48 4.71 11.29
C GLY A 175 6.25 3.44 11.62
N ILE A 176 6.67 2.70 10.60
CA ILE A 176 7.48 1.48 10.74
C ILE A 176 8.85 1.82 11.36
N LEU A 177 9.49 2.91 10.92
CA LEU A 177 10.75 3.40 11.49
C LEU A 177 10.59 3.79 12.97
N SER A 178 9.50 4.49 13.32
CA SER A 178 9.22 4.88 14.71
C SER A 178 9.03 3.67 15.62
N MET A 179 8.31 2.65 15.15
CA MET A 179 8.11 1.40 15.88
C MET A 179 9.40 0.61 16.05
N ALA A 180 10.23 0.53 14.99
CA ALA A 180 11.54 -0.11 15.07
C ALA A 180 12.46 0.58 16.08
N LEU A 181 12.46 1.92 16.11
CA LEU A 181 13.22 2.70 17.10
C LEU A 181 12.73 2.45 18.54
N MET A 182 11.41 2.41 18.75
CA MET A 182 10.83 2.09 20.07
C MET A 182 11.25 0.69 20.54
N GLN A 183 11.15 -0.29 19.65
CA GLN A 183 11.52 -1.68 19.93
C GLN A 183 13.00 -1.80 20.33
N LEU A 184 13.88 -1.11 19.62
CA LEU A 184 15.33 -1.13 19.87
C LEU A 184 15.69 -0.50 21.23
N GLY A 185 14.97 0.54 21.65
CA GLY A 185 15.14 1.16 22.97
C GLY A 185 14.66 0.27 24.11
N LEU A 186 13.49 -0.35 23.95
CA LEU A 186 12.82 -1.15 24.99
C LEU A 186 13.60 -2.43 25.29
N PHE A 187 13.83 -3.28 24.28
CA PHE A 187 14.58 -4.53 24.46
C PHE A 187 16.06 -4.28 24.75
N GLY A 188 16.61 -3.19 24.22
CA GLY A 188 17.97 -2.81 24.51
C GLY A 188 18.20 -2.46 25.97
N THR A 189 17.28 -1.79 26.64
CA THR A 189 17.58 -1.28 27.98
C THR A 189 17.47 -2.36 29.06
N PHE A 190 16.60 -3.37 28.86
CA PHE A 190 16.31 -4.39 29.88
C PHE A 190 17.55 -5.19 30.35
N GLY A 191 18.34 -5.75 29.42
CA GLY A 191 19.52 -6.54 29.81
C GLY A 191 20.54 -5.73 30.61
N PHE A 192 20.73 -4.45 30.27
CA PHE A 192 21.66 -3.57 30.99
C PHE A 192 21.12 -3.17 32.38
N VAL A 193 19.82 -2.92 32.49
CA VAL A 193 19.16 -2.64 33.77
C VAL A 193 19.23 -3.85 34.70
N GLU A 194 19.03 -5.06 34.18
CA GLU A 194 19.13 -6.29 34.95
C GLU A 194 20.54 -6.52 35.50
N LEU A 195 21.59 -6.28 34.68
CA LEU A 195 22.98 -6.33 35.14
C LEU A 195 23.27 -5.30 36.25
N ARG A 196 22.61 -4.14 36.19
CA ARG A 196 22.71 -3.08 37.21
C ARG A 196 21.99 -3.48 38.49
N GLU A 197 20.79 -4.04 38.39
CA GLU A 197 19.97 -4.49 39.52
C GLU A 197 20.66 -5.64 40.27
N LYS A 198 21.19 -6.63 39.54
CA LYS A 198 21.97 -7.75 40.11
C LYS A 198 23.35 -7.34 40.61
N LYS A 199 23.72 -6.05 40.51
CA LYS A 199 25.04 -5.49 40.87
C LYS A 199 26.22 -6.19 40.19
N ILE A 200 25.99 -6.86 39.07
CA ILE A 200 27.02 -7.58 38.31
C ILE A 200 28.02 -6.58 37.73
N ILE A 201 27.55 -5.42 37.26
CA ILE A 201 28.42 -4.32 36.78
C ILE A 201 29.45 -3.91 37.84
N ARG A 202 29.05 -3.87 39.12
CA ARG A 202 29.95 -3.49 40.23
C ARG A 202 31.01 -4.57 40.50
N ARG A 203 30.67 -5.85 40.32
CA ARG A 203 31.60 -6.98 40.44
C ARG A 203 32.57 -7.03 39.24
N LEU A 204 32.07 -6.77 38.03
CA LEU A 204 32.89 -6.68 36.82
C LEU A 204 33.90 -5.51 36.88
N GLY A 205 33.56 -4.42 37.57
CA GLY A 205 34.47 -3.29 37.81
C GLY A 205 35.72 -3.63 38.66
N ALA A 206 35.74 -4.76 39.36
CA ALA A 206 36.91 -5.25 40.08
C ALA A 206 37.86 -6.08 39.19
N THR A 207 37.49 -6.34 37.93
CA THR A 207 38.29 -7.05 36.93
C THR A 207 38.98 -6.04 35.99
N PRO A 208 40.02 -6.40 35.22
CA PRO A 208 40.69 -5.49 34.27
C PRO A 208 39.84 -5.11 33.04
N LEU A 209 38.52 -5.23 33.11
CA LEU A 209 37.59 -4.89 32.03
C LEU A 209 37.34 -3.37 31.97
N ARG A 210 37.64 -2.77 30.81
CA ARG A 210 37.26 -1.37 30.53
C ARG A 210 35.75 -1.28 30.30
N ARG A 211 35.09 -0.29 30.92
CA ARG A 211 33.64 -0.03 30.79
C ARG A 211 33.19 0.12 29.33
N SER A 212 34.02 0.70 28.47
CA SER A 212 33.75 0.86 27.04
C SER A 212 33.71 -0.47 26.29
N MET A 213 34.53 -1.46 26.66
CA MET A 213 34.48 -2.78 26.03
C MET A 213 33.15 -3.50 26.31
N MET A 214 32.57 -3.28 27.49
CA MET A 214 31.23 -3.75 27.85
C MET A 214 30.15 -3.20 26.94
N LEU A 215 30.14 -1.87 26.74
CA LEU A 215 29.21 -1.21 25.84
C LEU A 215 29.38 -1.67 24.39
N TRP A 216 30.62 -1.79 23.91
CA TRP A 216 30.87 -2.21 22.53
C TRP A 216 30.47 -3.67 22.25
N ALA A 217 30.65 -4.57 23.21
CA ALA A 217 30.19 -5.96 23.05
C ALA A 217 28.67 -6.04 22.95
N GLU A 218 27.97 -5.25 23.77
CA GLU A 218 26.51 -5.15 23.76
C GLU A 218 25.98 -4.56 22.44
N VAL A 219 26.58 -3.45 21.98
CA VAL A 219 26.22 -2.82 20.70
C VAL A 219 26.45 -3.77 19.53
N LEU A 220 27.59 -4.47 19.50
CA LEU A 220 27.92 -5.42 18.44
C LEU A 220 26.85 -6.53 18.33
N ILE A 221 26.41 -7.07 19.46
CA ILE A 221 25.41 -8.15 19.48
C ILE A 221 24.05 -7.64 19.04
N ARG A 222 23.64 -6.44 19.44
CA ARG A 222 22.39 -5.83 18.95
C ARG A 222 22.43 -5.57 17.45
N LEU A 223 23.58 -5.18 16.93
CA LEU A 223 23.75 -4.96 15.49
C LEU A 223 23.64 -6.28 14.72
N VAL A 224 24.25 -7.35 15.22
CA VAL A 224 24.08 -8.70 14.67
C VAL A 224 22.62 -9.15 14.74
N MET A 225 21.94 -8.92 15.85
CA MET A 225 20.52 -9.27 16.00
C MET A 225 19.62 -8.49 15.05
N ALA A 226 19.85 -7.19 14.88
CA ALA A 226 19.12 -6.38 13.92
C ALA A 226 19.33 -6.88 12.48
N LEU A 227 20.54 -7.31 12.13
CA LEU A 227 20.82 -7.95 10.83
C LEU A 227 20.07 -9.28 10.68
N VAL A 228 20.06 -10.12 11.71
CA VAL A 228 19.29 -11.39 11.69
C VAL A 228 17.80 -11.11 11.56
N GLN A 229 17.27 -10.12 12.27
CA GLN A 229 15.88 -9.71 12.17
C GLN A 229 15.52 -9.16 10.79
N CYS A 230 16.45 -8.49 10.10
CA CYS A 230 16.22 -8.01 8.74
C CYS A 230 16.11 -9.13 7.71
N VAL A 231 16.70 -10.30 7.99
CA VAL A 231 16.65 -11.48 7.11
C VAL A 231 15.36 -12.29 7.32
N VAL A 232 14.80 -12.24 8.53
CA VAL A 232 13.57 -12.96 8.93
C VAL A 232 12.34 -12.14 8.57
#